data_AF-A0A939TU89-F1
#
_entry.id   AF-A0A939TU89-F1
#
_cell.length_a   1.000
_cell.length_b   1.000
_cell.length_c   1.000
_cell.angle_alpha   90.00
_cell.angle_beta   90.00
_cell.angle_gamma   90.00
#
_symmetry.space_group_name_H-M   'P 1'
#
loop_
_entity.id
_entity.type
_entity.pdbx_description
1 polymer ?
#
loop_
_entity_poly.entity_id
_entity_poly.type
_entity_poly.pdbx_seq_one_letter_code
_entity_poly.pdbx_strand_id
1 'polypeptide(L)'
;MDFNLDLSKRQWTKTRDGITAIGTWLRQGDTIRPCMVLVPAGRELDERLIPCVVTQDRAWIWSEDVGDPAEAARTAFQFAQLLGLSCHEPRTIIRLAMFIHDHLGDLLTIKPFPRDDRAVVAEVVLTNNTTGQVVEQEMTDVRFAG
;
A
#
# COMPACT_ATOMS: atom_id res chain seq x y z
N MET A 1 13.58 3.79 10.81
CA MET A 1 12.12 3.90 10.94
C MET A 1 11.59 3.18 9.72
N ASP A 2 11.09 1.97 9.91
CA ASP A 2 10.94 1.02 8.81
C ASP A 2 9.54 1.14 8.23
N PHE A 3 9.48 1.32 6.91
CA PHE A 3 8.26 1.34 6.13
C PHE A 3 8.16 0.03 5.36
N ASN A 4 7.02 -0.62 5.43
CA ASN A 4 6.75 -1.85 4.68
C ASN A 4 5.46 -1.69 3.89
N LEU A 5 5.55 -2.01 2.59
CA LEU A 5 4.47 -1.90 1.64
C LEU A 5 4.37 -3.22 0.87
N ASP A 6 3.29 -3.96 1.11
CA ASP A 6 2.97 -5.19 0.39
C ASP A 6 1.90 -4.90 -0.67
N LEU A 7 2.36 -4.64 -1.90
CA LEU A 7 1.46 -4.41 -3.03
C LEU A 7 0.70 -5.66 -3.47
N SER A 8 0.91 -6.86 -2.89
CA SER A 8 0.01 -8.01 -3.15
C SER A 8 -1.34 -7.87 -2.43
N LYS A 9 -1.37 -7.11 -1.31
CA LYS A 9 -2.57 -6.82 -0.54
C LYS A 9 -3.20 -5.53 -1.05
N ARG A 10 -4.19 -5.64 -1.94
CA ARG A 10 -4.86 -4.50 -2.60
C ARG A 10 -6.36 -4.51 -2.27
N GLN A 11 -6.91 -3.34 -1.92
CA GLN A 11 -8.37 -3.17 -1.83
C GLN A 11 -8.96 -2.79 -3.20
N TRP A 12 -8.24 -2.01 -3.98
CA TRP A 12 -8.63 -1.64 -5.34
C TRP A 12 -7.41 -1.31 -6.20
N THR A 13 -7.60 -1.29 -7.52
CA THR A 13 -6.58 -0.91 -8.50
C THR A 13 -7.25 -0.14 -9.64
N LYS A 14 -6.63 0.97 -10.05
CA LYS A 14 -7.11 1.87 -11.10
C LYS A 14 -5.94 2.26 -11.98
N THR A 15 -6.12 2.32 -13.29
CA THR A 15 -5.03 2.65 -14.22
C THR A 15 -5.49 3.72 -15.19
N ARG A 16 -4.67 4.76 -15.38
CA ARG A 16 -4.88 5.84 -16.34
C ARG A 16 -3.55 6.39 -16.83
N ASP A 17 -3.45 6.67 -18.12
CA ASP A 17 -2.29 7.31 -18.75
C ASP A 17 -0.92 6.67 -18.39
N GLY A 18 -0.89 5.33 -18.32
CA GLY A 18 0.33 4.59 -17.99
C GLY A 18 0.73 4.61 -16.51
N ILE A 19 -0.12 5.11 -15.62
CA ILE A 19 0.05 5.05 -14.16
C ILE A 19 -1.03 4.15 -13.55
N THR A 20 -0.65 3.32 -12.60
CA THR A 20 -1.53 2.51 -11.76
C THR A 20 -1.59 3.12 -10.36
N ALA A 21 -2.79 3.44 -9.89
CA ALA A 21 -3.11 3.73 -8.49
C ALA A 21 -3.62 2.46 -7.79
N ILE A 22 -3.07 2.17 -6.61
CA ILE A 22 -3.39 1.00 -5.81
C ILE A 22 -3.82 1.46 -4.42
N GLY A 23 -5.06 1.15 -4.04
CA GLY A 23 -5.51 1.29 -2.66
C GLY A 23 -4.99 0.11 -1.83
N THR A 24 -4.16 0.40 -0.83
CA THR A 24 -3.48 -0.61 -0.01
C THR A 24 -3.21 -0.02 1.39
N TRP A 25 -2.29 -0.64 2.13
CA TRP A 25 -1.92 -0.23 3.46
C TRP A 25 -0.41 -0.08 3.60
N LEU A 26 0.00 1.03 4.21
CA LEU A 26 1.38 1.30 4.59
C LEU A 26 1.58 0.89 6.04
N ARG A 27 2.56 0.03 6.30
CA ARG A 27 3.04 -0.25 7.66
C ARG A 27 4.15 0.73 8.00
N GLN A 28 4.00 1.43 9.12
CA GLN A 28 4.99 2.34 9.70
C GLN A 28 5.14 1.99 11.19
N GLY A 29 6.23 1.30 11.53
CA GLY A 29 6.37 0.68 12.86
C GLY A 29 5.22 -0.29 13.15
N ASP A 30 4.57 -0.11 14.29
CA ASP A 30 3.42 -0.93 14.72
C ASP A 30 2.07 -0.46 14.15
N THR A 31 2.06 0.62 13.39
CA THR A 31 0.82 1.17 12.80
C THR A 31 0.68 0.75 11.36
N ILE A 32 -0.54 0.37 10.97
CA ILE A 32 -0.92 0.10 9.58
C ILE A 32 -1.99 1.09 9.19
N ARG A 33 -1.77 1.83 8.10
CA ARG A 33 -2.65 2.91 7.66
C ARG A 33 -3.03 2.72 6.19
N PRO A 34 -4.29 2.93 5.81
CA PRO A 34 -4.65 2.99 4.41
C PRO A 34 -3.87 4.06 3.65
N CYS A 35 -3.47 3.73 2.44
CA CYS A 35 -2.81 4.63 1.52
C CYS A 35 -3.18 4.32 0.07
N MET A 36 -2.97 5.29 -0.79
CA MET A 36 -2.95 5.11 -2.24
C MET A 36 -1.50 5.14 -2.70
N VAL A 37 -1.11 4.14 -3.49
CA VAL A 37 0.22 4.03 -4.07
C VAL A 37 0.13 4.20 -5.58
N LEU A 38 0.98 5.05 -6.13
CA LEU A 38 1.12 5.27 -7.56
C LEU A 38 2.41 4.63 -8.07
N VAL A 39 2.30 3.92 -9.17
CA VAL A 39 3.40 3.23 -9.86
C VAL A 39 3.20 3.30 -11.38
N PRO A 40 4.24 3.18 -12.21
CA PRO A 40 4.07 2.98 -13.64
C PRO A 40 3.31 1.67 -13.90
N ALA A 41 2.36 1.69 -14.83
CA ALA A 41 1.52 0.54 -15.14
C ALA A 41 2.35 -0.66 -15.63
N GLY A 42 2.08 -1.84 -15.06
CA GLY A 42 2.80 -3.07 -15.40
C GLY A 42 4.19 -3.20 -14.77
N ARG A 43 4.59 -2.25 -13.91
CA ARG A 43 5.86 -2.28 -13.16
C ARG A 43 5.64 -2.43 -11.65
N GLU A 44 4.49 -2.95 -11.23
CA GLU A 44 4.14 -3.07 -9.81
C GLU A 44 5.08 -4.01 -9.02
N LEU A 45 5.80 -4.91 -9.72
CA LEU A 45 6.70 -5.91 -9.14
C LEU A 45 8.19 -5.60 -9.38
N ASP A 46 8.51 -4.44 -9.95
CA ASP A 46 9.89 -4.05 -10.21
C ASP A 46 10.60 -3.68 -8.89
N GLU A 47 11.69 -4.39 -8.55
CA GLU A 47 12.44 -4.16 -7.31
C GLU A 47 13.07 -2.76 -7.22
N ARG A 48 13.28 -2.09 -8.36
CA ARG A 48 13.86 -0.73 -8.41
C ARG A 48 12.80 0.36 -8.42
N LEU A 49 11.53 -0.01 -8.35
CA LEU A 49 10.41 0.91 -8.33
C LEU A 49 10.44 1.75 -7.05
N ILE A 50 10.35 3.06 -7.20
CA ILE A 50 10.10 3.97 -6.08
C ILE A 50 8.60 4.30 -6.10
N PRO A 51 7.78 3.66 -5.22
CA PRO A 51 6.36 3.95 -5.17
C PRO A 51 6.11 5.36 -4.63
N CYS A 52 5.16 6.06 -5.24
CA CYS A 52 4.69 7.35 -4.74
C CYS A 52 3.46 7.12 -3.86
N VAL A 53 3.46 7.60 -2.62
CA VAL A 53 2.43 7.25 -1.63
C VAL A 53 1.66 8.48 -1.18
N VAL A 54 0.32 8.37 -1.21
CA VAL A 54 -0.61 9.33 -0.60
C VAL A 54 -1.31 8.64 0.57
N THR A 55 -1.01 9.07 1.78
CA THR A 55 -1.66 8.55 2.99
C THR A 55 -3.00 9.25 3.24
N GLN A 56 -3.93 8.58 3.93
CA GLN A 56 -5.25 9.17 4.25
C GLN A 56 -5.15 10.52 4.99
N ASP A 57 -4.20 10.68 5.90
CA ASP A 57 -3.97 11.93 6.65
C ASP A 57 -3.43 13.09 5.79
N ARG A 58 -2.91 12.78 4.59
CA ARG A 58 -2.42 13.75 3.60
C ARG A 58 -3.36 13.89 2.41
N ALA A 59 -4.45 13.12 2.36
CA ALA A 59 -5.40 13.12 1.25
C ALA A 59 -6.08 14.49 1.04
N TRP A 60 -6.32 15.24 2.12
CA TRP A 60 -6.96 16.55 2.08
C TRP A 60 -6.22 17.57 1.20
N ILE A 61 -4.89 17.45 1.05
CA ILE A 61 -4.06 18.33 0.19
C ILE A 61 -4.61 18.38 -1.23
N TRP A 62 -5.16 17.26 -1.70
CA TRP A 62 -5.63 17.06 -3.07
C TRP A 62 -7.12 17.40 -3.26
N SER A 63 -7.80 17.82 -2.19
CA SER A 63 -9.21 18.22 -2.25
C SER A 63 -9.40 19.54 -3.00
N GLU A 64 -10.45 19.66 -3.79
CA GLU A 64 -10.82 20.92 -4.46
C GLU A 64 -11.38 21.95 -3.46
N ASP A 65 -12.09 21.48 -2.42
CA ASP A 65 -12.80 22.35 -1.47
C ASP A 65 -11.90 22.94 -0.38
N VAL A 66 -10.96 22.15 0.14
CA VAL A 66 -10.16 22.48 1.34
C VAL A 66 -8.66 22.24 1.17
N GLY A 67 -8.22 21.86 -0.03
CA GLY A 67 -6.85 21.44 -0.29
C GLY A 67 -5.84 22.59 -0.37
N ASP A 68 -4.60 22.21 -0.65
CA ASP A 68 -3.49 23.14 -0.94
C ASP A 68 -3.02 22.88 -2.38
N PRO A 69 -3.48 23.68 -3.37
CA PRO A 69 -3.11 23.51 -4.77
C PRO A 69 -1.60 23.63 -5.02
N ALA A 70 -0.89 24.43 -4.23
CA ALA A 70 0.55 24.62 -4.39
C ALA A 70 1.32 23.38 -3.89
N GLU A 71 0.93 22.83 -2.74
CA GLU A 71 1.49 21.59 -2.22
C GLU A 71 1.14 20.39 -3.11
N ALA A 72 -0.10 20.30 -3.61
CA ALA A 72 -0.53 19.27 -4.54
C ALA A 72 0.28 19.32 -5.84
N ALA A 73 0.44 20.50 -6.45
CA ALA A 73 1.24 20.65 -7.67
C ALA A 73 2.72 20.32 -7.45
N ARG A 74 3.31 20.77 -6.33
CA ARG A 74 4.72 20.45 -5.97
C ARG A 74 4.91 18.95 -5.78
N THR A 75 3.97 18.29 -5.10
CA THR A 75 4.03 16.84 -4.84
C THR A 75 3.80 16.05 -6.11
N ALA A 76 2.84 16.44 -6.95
CA ALA A 76 2.60 15.82 -8.26
C ALA A 76 3.83 15.93 -9.18
N PHE A 77 4.54 17.07 -9.15
CA PHE A 77 5.79 17.21 -9.89
C PHE A 77 6.87 16.23 -9.42
N GLN A 78 7.05 16.08 -8.11
CA GLN A 78 7.98 15.10 -7.54
C GLN A 78 7.58 13.66 -7.90
N PHE A 79 6.30 13.33 -7.84
CA PHE A 79 5.80 12.03 -8.24
C PHE A 79 6.03 11.77 -9.72
N ALA A 80 5.78 12.75 -10.60
CA ALA A 80 6.03 12.62 -12.02
C ALA A 80 7.50 12.25 -12.31
N GLN A 81 8.46 12.85 -11.59
CA GLN A 81 9.88 12.49 -11.73
C GLN A 81 10.16 11.03 -11.32
N LEU A 82 9.64 10.61 -10.16
CA LEU A 82 9.86 9.26 -9.64
C LEU A 82 9.18 8.18 -10.49
N LEU A 83 8.03 8.50 -11.07
CA LEU A 83 7.28 7.64 -11.99
C LEU A 83 7.88 7.61 -13.41
N GLY A 84 8.93 8.40 -13.68
CA GLY A 84 9.55 8.48 -15.00
C GLY A 84 8.66 9.16 -16.05
N LEU A 85 7.72 10.00 -15.62
CA LEU A 85 6.86 10.79 -16.49
C LEU A 85 7.56 12.08 -16.96
N SER A 86 7.09 12.64 -18.07
CA SER A 86 7.58 13.95 -18.55
C SER A 86 7.18 15.06 -17.58
N CYS A 87 8.14 15.56 -16.80
CA CYS A 87 7.94 16.67 -15.87
C CYS A 87 8.11 18.05 -16.52
N HIS A 88 8.57 18.10 -17.78
CA HIS A 88 8.66 19.34 -18.56
C HIS A 88 7.33 19.76 -19.20
N GLU A 89 6.36 18.84 -19.27
CA GLU A 89 5.03 19.12 -19.77
C GLU A 89 4.06 19.38 -18.59
N PRO A 90 3.58 20.62 -18.39
CA PRO A 90 2.68 20.94 -17.28
C PRO A 90 1.40 20.10 -17.26
N ARG A 91 0.92 19.69 -18.44
CA ARG A 91 -0.27 18.84 -18.59
C ARG A 91 -0.09 17.47 -17.93
N THR A 92 1.11 16.91 -17.89
CA THR A 92 1.39 15.64 -17.21
C THR A 92 1.20 15.77 -15.71
N ILE A 93 1.70 16.87 -15.12
CA ILE A 93 1.59 17.15 -13.69
C ILE A 93 0.12 17.33 -13.31
N ILE A 94 -0.63 18.11 -14.11
CA ILE A 94 -2.07 18.34 -13.91
C ILE A 94 -2.84 17.02 -13.99
N ARG A 95 -2.60 16.20 -15.01
CA ARG A 95 -3.27 14.90 -15.17
C ARG A 95 -3.00 13.96 -13.99
N LEU A 96 -1.76 13.95 -13.49
CA LEU A 96 -1.39 13.15 -12.32
C LEU A 96 -2.11 13.65 -11.06
N ALA A 97 -2.14 14.96 -10.83
CA ALA A 97 -2.87 15.54 -9.71
C ALA A 97 -4.38 15.25 -9.78
N MET A 98 -4.99 15.39 -10.95
CA MET A 98 -6.38 15.01 -11.18
C MET A 98 -6.60 13.51 -10.95
N PHE A 99 -5.65 12.66 -11.33
CA PHE A 99 -5.78 11.21 -11.09
C PHE A 99 -5.79 10.85 -9.61
N ILE A 100 -4.99 11.56 -8.82
CA ILE A 100 -5.02 11.42 -7.37
C ILE A 100 -6.36 11.92 -6.81
N HIS A 101 -6.79 13.11 -7.24
CA HIS A 101 -8.05 13.72 -6.84
C HIS A 101 -9.26 12.81 -7.09
N ASP A 102 -9.37 12.27 -8.31
CA ASP A 102 -10.47 11.40 -8.74
C ASP A 102 -10.62 10.13 -7.87
N HIS A 103 -9.53 9.72 -7.20
CA HIS A 103 -9.48 8.52 -6.35
C HIS A 103 -9.40 8.82 -4.85
N LEU A 104 -9.61 10.07 -4.41
CA LEU A 104 -9.66 10.39 -2.98
C LEU A 104 -10.82 9.70 -2.28
N GLY A 105 -11.99 9.61 -2.92
CA GLY A 105 -13.13 8.86 -2.37
C GLY A 105 -12.82 7.37 -2.18
N ASP A 106 -12.13 6.77 -3.15
CA ASP A 106 -11.68 5.37 -3.08
C ASP A 106 -10.64 5.18 -1.94
N LEU A 107 -9.77 6.15 -1.71
CA LEU A 107 -8.80 6.14 -0.61
C LEU A 107 -9.48 6.25 0.76
N LEU A 108 -10.47 7.13 0.91
CA LEU A 108 -11.18 7.35 2.17
C LEU A 108 -12.10 6.19 2.55
N THR A 109 -12.43 5.30 1.60
CA THR A 109 -13.26 4.11 1.83
C THR A 109 -12.46 2.82 2.06
N ILE A 110 -11.13 2.89 2.03
CA ILE A 110 -10.27 1.75 2.39
C ILE A 110 -10.54 1.39 3.84
N LYS A 111 -10.87 0.11 4.07
CA LYS A 111 -11.18 -0.41 5.41
C LYS A 111 -9.86 -0.57 6.21
N PRO A 112 -9.92 -0.66 7.55
CA PRO A 112 -8.77 -1.06 8.34
C PRO A 112 -8.15 -2.35 7.79
N PHE A 113 -6.82 -2.49 7.90
CA PHE A 113 -6.12 -3.67 7.41
C PHE A 113 -6.78 -4.93 8.01
N PRO A 114 -7.17 -5.90 7.17
CA PRO A 114 -7.76 -7.13 7.68
C PRO A 114 -6.74 -7.77 8.61
N ARG A 115 -7.11 -7.95 9.88
CA ARG A 115 -6.33 -8.83 10.75
C ARG A 115 -6.42 -10.20 10.10
N ASP A 116 -5.32 -10.70 9.56
CA ASP A 116 -5.27 -12.10 9.17
C ASP A 116 -5.50 -12.87 10.48
N ASP A 117 -6.73 -13.34 10.72
CA ASP A 117 -7.07 -14.24 11.84
C ASP A 117 -6.32 -15.58 11.72
N ARG A 118 -5.56 -15.76 10.64
CA ARG A 118 -4.41 -16.65 10.60
C ARG A 118 -3.29 -16.05 11.43
N ALA A 119 -3.39 -16.23 12.74
CA ALA A 119 -2.19 -16.54 13.50
C ALA A 119 -1.42 -17.57 12.69
N VAL A 120 -0.27 -17.16 12.14
CA VAL A 120 0.71 -18.11 11.61
C VAL A 120 1.22 -18.84 12.85
N VAL A 121 0.47 -19.84 13.29
CA VAL A 121 0.98 -20.95 14.08
C VAL A 121 1.75 -21.80 13.06
N ALA A 122 2.87 -21.26 12.59
CA ALA A 122 3.92 -22.09 12.05
C ALA A 122 4.54 -22.77 13.27
N GLU A 123 3.93 -23.89 13.67
CA GLU A 123 4.66 -24.92 14.37
C GLU A 123 5.77 -25.37 13.41
N VAL A 124 6.96 -24.81 13.60
CA VAL A 124 8.16 -25.28 12.92
C VAL A 124 8.48 -26.63 13.54
N VAL A 125 8.00 -27.70 12.92
CA VAL A 125 8.56 -29.04 13.16
C VAL A 125 9.96 -29.02 12.52
N LEU A 126 10.95 -28.74 13.36
CA LEU A 126 12.36 -28.77 12.97
C LEU A 126 12.79 -30.24 12.93
N THR A 127 12.60 -30.90 11.79
CA THR A 127 13.10 -32.27 11.60
C THR A 127 14.62 -32.24 11.48
N ASN A 128 15.31 -32.75 12.50
CA ASN A 128 16.76 -32.95 12.44
C ASN A 128 17.09 -34.12 11.51
N ASN A 129 17.53 -33.80 10.28
CA ASN A 129 17.87 -34.77 9.23
C ASN A 129 19.04 -35.71 9.57
N THR A 130 19.64 -35.60 10.76
CA THR A 130 20.71 -36.51 11.20
C THR A 130 20.24 -37.53 12.23
N THR A 131 19.11 -37.32 12.94
CA THR A 131 18.69 -38.19 14.05
C THR A 131 17.23 -38.66 14.00
N GLY A 132 16.38 -38.10 13.14
CA GLY A 132 15.00 -38.57 12.93
C GLY A 132 14.06 -38.40 14.13
N GLN A 133 14.43 -37.63 15.16
CA GLN A 133 13.59 -37.38 16.32
C GLN A 133 12.61 -36.23 16.04
N VAL A 134 11.31 -36.51 16.20
CA VAL A 134 10.20 -35.55 16.19
C VAL A 134 9.81 -35.27 17.63
N VAL A 135 9.73 -33.99 18.03
CA VAL A 135 9.14 -33.59 19.32
C VAL A 135 7.81 -32.91 19.00
N GLU A 136 6.72 -33.66 19.15
CA GLU A 136 5.34 -33.14 19.13
C GLU A 136 4.97 -32.72 20.56
N GLN A 137 4.50 -31.49 20.75
CA GLN A 137 3.91 -31.08 22.02
C GLN A 137 2.55 -30.44 21.76
N GLU A 138 1.51 -31.27 21.87
CA GLU A 138 0.11 -30.88 21.71
C GLU A 138 -0.36 -30.10 22.96
N MET A 139 -0.76 -28.83 22.79
CA MET A 139 -1.59 -28.13 23.78
C MET A 139 -3.00 -27.96 23.21
N THR A 140 -3.90 -28.84 23.66
CA THR A 140 -5.35 -28.69 23.45
C THR A 140 -5.88 -27.69 24.48
N ASP A 141 -6.65 -26.68 24.03
CA ASP A 141 -7.66 -26.09 24.91
C ASP A 141 -9.04 -26.09 24.23
N VAL A 142 -10.02 -26.36 25.06
CA VAL A 142 -11.25 -27.09 24.78
C VAL A 142 -12.37 -26.10 24.49
N ARG A 143 -13.17 -26.37 23.45
CA ARG A 143 -14.40 -25.60 23.19
C ARG A 143 -15.39 -25.82 24.33
N PHE A 144 -15.93 -24.73 24.88
CA PHE A 144 -17.20 -24.77 25.61
C PHE A 144 -18.30 -24.21 24.71
N ALA A 145 -19.26 -25.08 24.38
CA ALA A 145 -20.57 -24.72 23.89
C ALA A 145 -21.47 -24.37 25.08
N GLY A 146 -22.25 -23.29 24.95
CA GLY A 146 -23.37 -22.91 25.80
C GLY A 146 -24.32 -22.06 24.97
#